data_AF-A0A183EII8-F1
#
_entry.id   AF-A0A183EII8-F1
#
_cell.length_a   1.000
_cell.length_b   1.000
_cell.length_c   1.000
_cell.angle_alpha   90.00
_cell.angle_beta   90.00
_cell.angle_gamma   90.00
#
_symmetry.space_group_name_H-M   'P 1'
#
loop_
_entity.id
_entity.type
_entity.pdbx_description
1 polymer ?
#
loop_
_entity_poly.entity_id
_entity_poly.type
_entity_poly.pdbx_seq_one_letter_code
_entity_poly.pdbx_strand_id
1 'polypeptide(L)'
;MVEQTAGASSTAAAAPAEDAKTRALAAYRRKLVEYREVEERLKQLRKKEQEMQKEHDKSENDIKSLQSVGQIVGEVLKQLTEEKFIVKATNGPRYVVGCRRSINKEALKQGTRVALDMTTLTIMRQLPREVDPLVYKMSHEDPGNISYSEVGGLSEQIRELREVRAVASQLDCNFLKVVSSAIVDKYIGESARMIREMFNYARDHQPCIVFMDEIDAIGDFS
;
A
#
# COMPACT_ATOMS: atom_id res chain seq x y z
N MET A 1 -34.14 101.27 29.20
CA MET A 1 -33.20 100.25 28.68
C MET A 1 -33.38 99.04 29.61
N VAL A 2 -34.25 98.04 29.35
CA VAL A 2 -34.41 97.17 28.15
C VAL A 2 -33.05 96.53 27.83
N GLU A 3 -32.78 95.22 27.86
CA GLU A 3 -33.51 93.96 27.56
C GLU A 3 -32.70 92.81 28.20
N GLN A 4 -33.25 91.88 28.98
CA GLN A 4 -33.77 90.55 28.60
C GLN A 4 -32.90 89.67 27.68
N THR A 5 -32.51 88.49 28.18
CA THR A 5 -32.74 87.11 27.64
C THR A 5 -31.61 86.18 28.11
N ALA A 6 -31.89 85.24 29.01
CA ALA A 6 -32.45 83.89 28.79
C ALA A 6 -31.41 82.88 28.30
N GLY A 7 -31.22 81.82 29.08
CA GLY A 7 -30.35 80.71 28.67
C GLY A 7 -29.96 79.72 29.75
N ALA A 8 -30.86 79.38 30.68
CA ALA A 8 -30.74 78.13 31.40
C ALA A 8 -31.09 76.99 30.42
N SER A 9 -30.12 76.15 30.05
CA SER A 9 -30.41 74.82 29.52
C SER A 9 -29.41 73.80 30.05
N SER A 10 -29.91 73.07 31.05
CA SER A 10 -29.61 71.68 31.39
C SER A 10 -28.78 70.87 30.39
N THR A 11 -27.65 70.30 30.85
CA THR A 11 -27.20 68.93 30.50
C THR A 11 -26.07 68.49 31.45
N ALA A 12 -26.33 68.45 32.76
CA ALA A 12 -25.41 67.87 33.75
C ALA A 12 -26.06 66.65 34.42
N ALA A 13 -26.44 65.63 33.64
CA ALA A 13 -27.03 64.40 34.17
C ALA A 13 -26.83 63.14 33.28
N ALA A 14 -25.70 63.02 32.57
CA ALA A 14 -25.38 61.82 31.77
C ALA A 14 -24.03 61.13 32.14
N ALA A 15 -23.27 61.68 33.09
CA ALA A 15 -21.90 61.23 33.38
C ALA A 15 -21.74 59.85 34.09
N PRO A 16 -22.60 59.41 35.03
CA PRO A 16 -22.35 58.14 35.73
C PRO A 16 -22.74 56.90 34.92
N ALA A 17 -23.65 57.05 33.94
CA ALA A 17 -24.10 55.95 33.08
C ALA A 17 -23.12 55.66 31.94
N GLU A 18 -22.52 56.72 31.36
CA GLU A 18 -21.46 56.60 30.34
C GLU A 18 -20.21 55.90 30.90
N ASP A 19 -19.79 56.23 32.13
CA ASP A 19 -18.63 55.62 32.81
C ASP A 19 -18.85 54.17 33.27
N ALA A 20 -20.09 53.79 33.59
CA ALA A 20 -20.44 52.41 33.88
C ALA A 20 -20.48 51.56 32.60
N LYS A 21 -21.00 52.15 31.51
CA LYS A 21 -21.07 51.53 30.18
C LYS A 21 -19.68 51.31 29.59
N THR A 22 -18.76 52.27 29.69
CA THR A 22 -17.37 52.12 29.23
C THR A 22 -16.61 51.06 30.02
N ARG A 23 -16.79 50.98 31.34
CA ARG A 23 -16.22 49.91 32.19
C ARG A 23 -16.77 48.52 31.83
N ALA A 24 -18.08 48.39 31.60
CA ALA A 24 -18.70 47.14 31.17
C ALA A 24 -18.20 46.70 29.78
N LEU A 25 -18.08 47.64 28.82
CA LEU A 25 -17.52 47.38 27.50
C LEU A 25 -16.04 46.97 27.56
N ALA A 26 -15.24 47.58 28.45
CA ALA A 26 -13.85 47.18 28.66
C ALA A 26 -13.74 45.76 29.24
N ALA A 27 -14.59 45.38 30.19
CA ALA A 27 -14.64 44.03 30.74
C ALA A 27 -15.08 42.99 29.69
N TYR A 28 -16.08 43.32 28.86
CA TYR A 28 -16.52 42.48 27.75
C TYR A 28 -15.40 42.29 26.71
N ARG A 29 -14.69 43.37 26.38
CA ARG A 29 -13.54 43.33 25.46
C ARG A 29 -12.40 42.45 25.99
N ARG A 30 -12.12 42.48 27.30
CA ARG A 30 -11.11 41.60 27.93
C ARG A 30 -11.53 40.13 27.85
N LYS A 31 -12.78 39.81 28.20
CA LYS A 31 -13.30 38.44 28.06
C LYS A 31 -13.24 37.95 26.61
N LEU A 32 -13.54 38.78 25.63
CA LEU A 32 -13.41 38.44 24.21
C LEU A 32 -11.98 38.06 23.79
N VAL A 33 -10.98 38.76 24.32
CA VAL A 33 -9.56 38.42 24.07
C VAL A 33 -9.19 37.10 24.74
N GLU A 34 -9.63 36.89 25.98
CA GLU A 34 -9.42 35.64 26.72
C GLU A 34 -10.08 34.43 26.02
N TYR A 35 -11.32 34.58 25.54
CA TYR A 35 -11.99 33.53 24.76
C TYR A 35 -11.20 33.15 23.51
N ARG A 36 -10.65 34.14 22.78
CA ARG A 36 -9.80 33.88 21.60
C ARG A 36 -8.52 33.12 21.97
N GLU A 37 -7.85 33.51 23.04
CA GLU A 37 -6.64 32.80 23.51
C GLU A 37 -6.95 31.35 23.92
N VAL A 38 -8.09 31.13 24.58
CA VAL A 38 -8.53 29.78 24.98
C VAL A 38 -8.88 28.93 23.76
N GLU A 39 -9.56 29.50 22.75
CA GLU A 39 -9.83 28.81 21.48
C GLU A 39 -8.54 28.41 20.75
N GLU A 40 -7.55 29.29 20.70
CA GLU A 40 -6.25 29.00 20.08
C GLU A 40 -5.50 27.89 20.85
N ARG A 41 -5.48 27.95 22.18
CA ARG A 41 -4.89 26.90 23.02
C ARG A 41 -5.61 25.56 22.83
N LEU A 42 -6.94 25.57 22.76
CA LEU A 42 -7.75 24.37 22.53
C LEU A 42 -7.41 23.74 21.16
N LYS A 43 -7.25 24.57 20.12
CA LYS A 43 -6.86 24.11 18.78
C LYS A 43 -5.46 23.51 18.77
N GLN A 44 -4.50 24.13 19.46
CA GLN A 44 -3.14 23.59 19.60
C GLN A 44 -3.12 22.28 20.39
N LEU A 45 -3.87 22.21 21.50
CA LEU A 45 -3.96 21.00 22.32
C LEU A 45 -4.58 19.83 21.54
N ARG A 46 -5.66 20.06 20.79
CA ARG A 46 -6.25 19.03 19.91
C ARG A 46 -5.27 18.55 18.85
N LYS A 47 -4.49 19.46 18.24
CA LYS A 47 -3.48 19.08 17.26
C LYS A 47 -2.37 18.24 17.89
N LYS A 48 -1.89 18.65 19.08
CA LYS A 48 -0.90 17.88 19.85
C LYS A 48 -1.42 16.51 20.24
N GLU A 49 -2.68 16.41 20.70
CA GLU A 49 -3.30 15.13 21.04
C GLU A 49 -3.33 14.18 19.83
N GLN A 50 -3.69 14.67 18.64
CA GLN A 50 -3.67 13.87 17.42
C GLN A 50 -2.25 13.43 17.01
N GLU A 51 -1.25 14.31 17.16
CA GLU A 51 0.15 13.98 16.88
C GLU A 51 0.67 12.93 17.86
N MET A 52 0.45 13.14 19.17
CA MET A 52 0.82 12.20 20.21
C MET A 52 0.14 10.84 20.05
N GLN A 53 -1.13 10.81 19.64
CA GLN A 53 -1.83 9.55 19.39
C GLN A 53 -1.19 8.78 18.23
N LYS A 54 -0.83 9.46 17.13
CA LYS A 54 -0.15 8.82 16.00
C LYS A 54 1.23 8.27 16.39
N GLU A 55 1.98 9.02 17.20
CA GLU A 55 3.27 8.55 17.71
C GLU A 55 3.12 7.37 18.66
N HIS A 56 2.09 7.38 19.51
CA HIS A 56 1.75 6.27 20.37
C HIS A 56 1.41 5.01 19.55
N ASP A 57 0.53 5.13 18.56
CA ASP A 57 0.14 4.01 17.70
C ASP A 57 1.34 3.45 16.93
N LYS A 58 2.24 4.32 16.45
CA LYS A 58 3.49 3.91 15.81
C LYS A 58 4.40 3.15 16.79
N SER A 59 4.60 3.68 17.98
CA SER A 59 5.45 3.07 19.00
C SER A 59 4.89 1.73 19.49
N GLU A 60 3.57 1.62 19.65
CA GLU A 60 2.92 0.34 19.96
C GLU A 60 3.13 -0.68 18.83
N ASN A 61 3.01 -0.26 17.57
CA ASN A 61 3.23 -1.14 16.43
C ASN A 61 4.69 -1.61 16.37
N ASP A 62 5.64 -0.72 16.67
CA ASP A 62 7.06 -1.07 16.76
C ASP A 62 7.31 -2.12 17.87
N ILE A 63 6.71 -1.95 19.05
CA ILE A 63 6.80 -2.94 20.14
C ILE A 63 6.17 -4.28 19.72
N LYS A 64 4.99 -4.27 19.10
CA LYS A 64 4.32 -5.49 18.58
C LYS A 64 5.19 -6.19 17.54
N SER A 65 5.90 -5.44 16.70
CA SER A 65 6.82 -6.00 15.71
C SER A 65 8.03 -6.68 16.36
N LEU A 66 8.59 -6.10 17.43
CA LEU A 66 9.73 -6.67 18.17
C LEU A 66 9.37 -7.93 18.94
N GLN A 67 8.14 -8.03 19.43
CA GLN A 67 7.63 -9.21 20.12
C GLN A 67 7.28 -10.35 19.16
N SER A 68 7.22 -10.09 17.85
CA SER A 68 6.94 -11.14 16.89
C SER A 68 8.13 -12.10 16.79
N VAL A 69 7.90 -13.35 17.21
CA VAL A 69 8.89 -14.41 17.04
C VAL A 69 9.06 -14.71 15.55
N GLY A 70 10.31 -14.92 15.14
CA GLY A 70 10.65 -15.26 13.76
C GLY A 70 9.92 -16.52 13.31
N GLN A 71 9.38 -16.49 12.10
CA GLN A 71 8.78 -17.64 11.44
C GLN A 71 9.78 -18.21 10.44
N ILE A 72 9.97 -19.53 10.44
CA ILE A 72 10.80 -20.21 9.45
C ILE A 72 9.95 -20.43 8.21
N VAL A 73 10.51 -20.09 7.05
CA VAL A 73 9.86 -20.38 5.77
C VAL A 73 10.16 -21.82 5.34
N GLY A 74 9.15 -22.50 4.81
CA GLY A 74 9.32 -23.80 4.19
C GLY A 74 8.34 -24.06 3.05
N GLU A 75 8.56 -25.15 2.34
CA GLU A 75 7.73 -25.63 1.24
C GLU A 75 7.11 -26.99 1.60
N VAL A 76 5.80 -27.12 1.42
CA VAL A 76 5.08 -28.38 1.65
C VAL A 76 5.44 -29.36 0.54
N LEU A 77 6.09 -30.47 0.89
CA LEU A 77 6.44 -31.52 -0.07
C LEU A 77 5.28 -32.50 -0.26
N LYS A 78 4.77 -33.06 0.83
CA LYS A 78 3.75 -34.10 0.79
C LYS A 78 2.92 -34.12 2.06
N GLN A 79 1.63 -34.32 1.91
CA GLN A 79 0.74 -34.63 3.03
C GLN A 79 0.97 -36.09 3.47
N LEU A 80 1.32 -36.29 4.74
CA LEU A 80 1.48 -37.65 5.29
C LEU A 80 0.16 -38.13 5.91
N THR A 81 -0.49 -37.26 6.70
CA THR A 81 -1.78 -37.51 7.35
C THR A 81 -2.62 -36.24 7.32
N GLU A 82 -3.85 -36.28 7.84
CA GLU A 82 -4.71 -35.09 7.93
C GLU A 82 -4.16 -33.98 8.83
N GLU A 83 -3.26 -34.30 9.77
CA GLU A 83 -2.69 -33.34 10.72
C GLU A 83 -1.19 -33.12 10.53
N LYS A 84 -0.49 -34.03 9.86
CA LYS A 84 0.97 -33.98 9.65
C LYS A 84 1.33 -33.83 8.19
N PHE A 85 2.20 -32.88 7.90
CA PHE A 85 2.72 -32.57 6.58
C PHE A 85 4.25 -32.68 6.60
N ILE A 86 4.84 -33.07 5.47
CA ILE A 86 6.28 -33.01 5.27
C ILE A 86 6.60 -31.65 4.68
N VAL A 87 7.36 -30.84 5.41
CA VAL A 87 7.81 -29.52 4.95
C VAL A 87 9.33 -29.53 4.84
N LYS A 88 9.84 -29.03 3.71
CA LYS A 88 11.25 -28.74 3.52
C LYS A 88 11.49 -27.31 3.98
N ALA A 89 12.28 -27.13 5.04
CA ALA A 89 12.70 -25.80 5.45
C ALA A 89 13.65 -25.22 4.39
N THR A 90 13.69 -23.88 4.26
CA THR A 90 14.64 -23.20 3.35
C THR A 90 16.09 -23.65 3.59
N ASN A 91 16.41 -24.00 4.84
CA ASN A 91 17.74 -24.42 5.28
C ASN A 91 18.10 -25.86 4.86
N GLY A 92 17.24 -26.56 4.12
CA GLY A 92 17.50 -27.89 3.55
C GLY A 92 16.86 -29.10 4.24
N PRO A 93 16.75 -29.20 5.59
CA PRO A 93 16.20 -30.38 6.23
C PRO A 93 14.68 -30.49 6.02
N ARG A 94 14.21 -31.74 6.00
CA ARG A 94 12.79 -32.08 5.88
C ARG A 94 12.26 -32.41 7.27
N TYR A 95 11.21 -31.72 7.67
CA TYR A 95 10.54 -31.91 8.94
C TYR A 95 9.15 -32.47 8.73
N VAL A 96 8.70 -33.31 9.67
CA VAL A 96 7.30 -33.68 9.78
C VAL A 96 6.66 -32.70 10.75
N VAL A 97 5.83 -31.82 10.21
CA VAL A 97 5.25 -30.69 10.94
C VAL A 97 3.76 -30.88 11.13
N GLY A 98 3.25 -30.41 12.26
CA GLY A 98 1.81 -30.36 12.54
C GLY A 98 1.17 -29.15 11.85
N CYS A 99 -0.10 -29.29 11.46
CA CYS A 99 -0.91 -28.18 10.97
C CYS A 99 -1.80 -27.61 12.08
N ARG A 100 -1.85 -26.27 12.21
CA ARG A 100 -2.80 -25.61 13.11
C ARG A 100 -4.24 -25.80 12.59
N ARG A 101 -5.18 -26.09 13.50
CA ARG A 101 -6.60 -26.36 13.15
C ARG A 101 -7.32 -25.21 12.44
N SER A 102 -6.84 -23.97 12.59
CA SER A 102 -7.43 -22.79 11.98
C SER A 102 -7.09 -22.59 10.50
N ILE A 103 -6.26 -23.46 9.91
CA ILE A 103 -5.79 -23.33 8.54
C ILE A 103 -6.58 -24.26 7.62
N ASN A 104 -6.93 -23.76 6.43
CA ASN A 104 -7.58 -24.54 5.40
C ASN A 104 -6.62 -25.59 4.84
N LYS A 105 -6.86 -26.86 5.19
CA LYS A 105 -6.03 -28.00 4.77
C LYS A 105 -6.00 -28.20 3.25
N GLU A 106 -7.06 -27.79 2.55
CA GLU A 106 -7.18 -27.91 1.09
C GLU A 106 -6.21 -27.00 0.31
N ALA A 107 -5.80 -25.88 0.91
CA ALA A 107 -4.84 -24.96 0.32
C ALA A 107 -3.38 -25.43 0.48
N LEU A 108 -3.14 -26.37 1.41
CA LEU A 108 -1.83 -26.97 1.67
C LEU A 108 -1.52 -28.09 0.68
N LYS A 109 -1.46 -27.73 -0.61
CA LYS A 109 -1.03 -28.61 -1.68
C LYS A 109 0.50 -28.72 -1.71
N GLN A 110 0.99 -29.71 -2.44
CA GLN A 110 2.42 -29.86 -2.67
C GLN A 110 2.96 -28.64 -3.41
N GLY A 111 4.08 -28.09 -2.95
CA GLY A 111 4.66 -26.84 -3.46
C GLY A 111 4.08 -25.56 -2.86
N THR A 112 3.11 -25.63 -1.93
CA THR A 112 2.63 -24.44 -1.21
C THR A 112 3.69 -24.00 -0.21
N ARG A 113 4.00 -22.69 -0.21
CA ARG A 113 4.90 -22.06 0.76
C ARG A 113 4.18 -21.82 2.08
N VAL A 114 4.82 -22.13 3.19
CA VAL A 114 4.23 -22.04 4.53
C VAL A 114 5.20 -21.39 5.52
N ALA A 115 4.64 -20.69 6.50
CA ALA A 115 5.36 -20.23 7.68
C ALA A 115 5.23 -21.27 8.78
N LEU A 116 6.38 -21.72 9.25
CA LEU A 116 6.53 -22.56 10.42
C LEU A 116 6.89 -21.70 11.62
N ASP A 117 6.36 -22.06 12.78
CA ASP A 117 6.87 -21.52 14.03
C ASP A 117 8.30 -22.04 14.30
N MET A 118 9.19 -21.17 14.78
CA MET A 118 10.59 -21.50 15.02
C MET A 118 10.79 -22.46 16.20
N THR A 119 9.87 -22.47 17.18
CA THR A 119 9.98 -23.34 18.37
C THR A 119 9.29 -24.68 18.20
N THR A 120 8.06 -24.69 17.68
CA THR A 120 7.24 -25.91 17.60
C THR A 120 7.26 -26.57 16.22
N LEU A 121 7.85 -25.93 15.21
CA LEU A 121 7.81 -26.37 13.82
C LEU A 121 6.38 -26.71 13.38
N THR A 122 5.40 -25.88 13.76
CA THR A 122 4.00 -26.03 13.34
C THR A 122 3.66 -25.04 12.23
N ILE A 123 2.84 -25.46 11.27
CA ILE A 123 2.36 -24.58 10.19
C ILE A 123 1.43 -23.54 10.81
N MET A 124 1.85 -22.28 10.79
CA MET A 124 1.08 -21.14 11.32
C MET A 124 0.17 -20.51 10.27
N ARG A 125 0.68 -20.31 9.06
CA ARG A 125 -0.04 -19.72 7.92
C ARG A 125 0.60 -20.13 6.60
N GLN A 126 -0.19 -20.14 5.54
CA GLN A 126 0.35 -20.21 4.18
C GLN A 126 0.96 -18.85 3.80
N LEU A 127 2.07 -18.88 3.08
CA LEU A 127 2.66 -17.68 2.48
C LEU A 127 2.33 -17.67 0.99
N PRO A 128 2.13 -16.47 0.40
CA PRO A 128 2.10 -16.37 -1.05
C PRO A 128 3.41 -16.88 -1.63
N ARG A 129 3.35 -17.34 -2.88
CA ARG A 129 4.53 -17.79 -3.61
C ARG A 129 5.51 -16.63 -3.73
N GLU A 130 6.79 -16.97 -3.63
CA GLU A 130 7.83 -16.02 -4.01
C GLU A 130 7.73 -15.81 -5.52
N VAL A 131 7.70 -14.55 -5.94
CA VAL A 131 7.85 -14.16 -7.34
C VAL A 131 9.19 -13.48 -7.44
N ASP A 132 10.03 -13.93 -8.36
CA ASP A 132 11.34 -13.37 -8.58
C ASP A 132 11.19 -11.85 -8.85
N PRO A 133 11.98 -10.99 -8.21
CA PRO A 133 11.86 -9.54 -8.34
C PRO A 133 11.95 -9.05 -9.79
N LEU A 134 12.60 -9.83 -10.66
CA LEU A 134 12.66 -9.54 -12.09
C LEU A 134 11.28 -9.68 -12.75
N VAL A 135 10.55 -10.77 -12.48
CA VAL A 135 9.19 -10.99 -13.01
C VAL A 135 8.24 -9.91 -12.48
N TYR A 136 8.39 -9.52 -11.21
CA TYR A 136 7.60 -8.43 -10.63
C TYR A 136 7.88 -7.07 -11.29
N LYS A 137 9.15 -6.79 -11.64
CA LYS A 137 9.51 -5.58 -12.39
C LYS A 137 8.90 -5.58 -13.80
N MET A 138 8.88 -6.73 -14.46
CA MET A 138 8.27 -6.91 -15.78
C MET A 138 6.75 -6.72 -15.80
N SER A 139 6.07 -6.93 -14.66
CA SER A 139 4.61 -6.78 -14.57
C SER A 139 4.13 -5.34 -14.32
N HIS A 140 5.03 -4.46 -13.88
CA HIS A 140 4.72 -3.06 -13.58
C HIS A 140 5.25 -2.08 -14.63
N GLU A 141 5.82 -2.59 -15.72
CA GLU A 141 6.26 -1.76 -16.84
C GLU A 141 5.04 -1.43 -17.71
N ASP A 142 4.43 -0.28 -17.44
CA ASP A 142 3.30 0.20 -18.24
C ASP A 142 3.73 0.34 -19.70
N PRO A 143 3.02 -0.30 -20.66
CA PRO A 143 3.26 -0.06 -22.06
C PRO A 143 2.78 1.36 -22.34
N GLY A 144 3.74 2.30 -22.38
CA GLY A 144 3.50 3.72 -22.63
C GLY A 144 2.40 3.93 -23.66
N ASN A 145 1.56 4.93 -23.42
CA ASN A 145 0.36 5.22 -24.18
C ASN A 145 0.73 5.80 -25.56
N ILE A 146 1.28 4.97 -26.45
CA ILE A 146 1.67 5.34 -27.80
C ILE A 146 0.39 5.43 -28.64
N SER A 147 0.16 6.61 -29.20
CA SER A 147 -0.95 6.85 -30.11
C SER A 147 -0.70 6.13 -31.43
N TYR A 148 -1.57 5.19 -31.80
CA TYR A 148 -1.51 4.43 -33.06
C TYR A 148 -1.54 5.29 -34.33
N SER A 149 -1.84 6.59 -34.18
CA SER A 149 -1.84 7.59 -35.26
C SER A 149 -0.45 7.90 -35.81
N GLU A 150 0.61 7.56 -35.08
CA GLU A 150 2.00 7.86 -35.47
C GLU A 150 2.63 6.75 -36.33
N VAL A 151 1.99 5.57 -36.42
CA VAL A 151 2.49 4.42 -37.19
C VAL A 151 1.76 4.35 -38.54
N GLY A 152 2.22 5.14 -39.51
CA GLY A 152 1.70 5.11 -40.88
C GLY A 152 2.20 3.89 -41.68
N GLY A 153 1.34 3.29 -42.51
CA GLY A 153 1.72 2.28 -43.51
C GLY A 153 1.61 0.80 -43.08
N LEU A 154 1.41 0.50 -41.78
CA LEU A 154 1.20 -0.86 -41.25
C LEU A 154 -0.24 -1.09 -40.75
N SER A 155 -1.24 -0.50 -41.43
CA SER A 155 -2.64 -0.52 -40.96
C SER A 155 -3.24 -1.92 -40.82
N GLU A 156 -2.86 -2.88 -41.65
CA GLU A 156 -3.31 -4.27 -41.51
C GLU A 156 -2.73 -4.94 -40.25
N GLN A 157 -1.42 -4.84 -40.00
CA GLN A 157 -0.81 -5.40 -38.79
C GLN A 157 -1.30 -4.70 -37.52
N ILE A 158 -1.51 -3.38 -37.58
CA ILE A 158 -2.08 -2.61 -36.47
C ILE A 158 -3.51 -3.05 -36.19
N ARG A 159 -4.31 -3.43 -37.20
CA ARG A 159 -5.68 -3.92 -37.00
C ARG A 159 -5.68 -5.21 -36.19
N GLU A 160 -4.83 -6.17 -36.56
CA GLU A 160 -4.71 -7.46 -35.85
C GLU A 160 -4.23 -7.27 -34.41
N LEU A 161 -3.18 -6.49 -34.20
CA LEU A 161 -2.67 -6.18 -32.85
C LEU A 161 -3.67 -5.36 -32.02
N ARG A 162 -4.44 -4.48 -32.65
CA ARG A 162 -5.47 -3.68 -31.98
C ARG A 162 -6.62 -4.55 -31.52
N GLU A 163 -7.03 -5.58 -32.24
CA GLU A 163 -8.05 -6.51 -31.76
C GLU A 163 -7.57 -7.24 -30.49
N VAL A 164 -6.32 -7.71 -30.47
CA VAL A 164 -5.74 -8.36 -29.28
C VAL A 164 -5.60 -7.38 -28.10
N ARG A 165 -5.08 -6.16 -28.34
CA ARG A 165 -4.88 -5.16 -27.27
C ARG A 165 -6.18 -4.49 -26.82
N ALA A 166 -7.16 -4.30 -27.71
CA ALA A 166 -8.46 -3.77 -27.35
C ALA A 166 -9.22 -4.78 -26.48
N VAL A 167 -9.19 -6.06 -26.83
CA VAL A 167 -9.71 -7.14 -25.97
C VAL A 167 -8.99 -7.13 -24.62
N ALA A 168 -7.66 -6.95 -24.60
CA ALA A 168 -6.89 -6.85 -23.36
C ALA A 168 -7.23 -5.63 -22.50
N SER A 169 -7.36 -4.46 -23.12
CA SER A 169 -7.67 -3.19 -22.46
C SER A 169 -9.10 -3.12 -21.96
N GLN A 170 -10.01 -3.89 -22.57
CA GLN A 170 -11.41 -3.95 -22.18
C GLN A 170 -11.66 -5.00 -21.08
N LEU A 171 -10.67 -5.87 -20.84
CA LEU A 171 -10.69 -6.95 -19.84
C LEU A 171 -9.82 -6.67 -18.61
N ASP A 172 -9.21 -5.49 -18.48
CA ASP A 172 -8.22 -5.16 -17.43
C ASP A 172 -7.18 -6.28 -17.24
N CYS A 173 -6.67 -6.81 -18.36
CA CYS A 173 -5.71 -7.92 -18.34
C CYS A 173 -4.33 -7.47 -17.82
N ASN A 174 -3.68 -8.31 -17.02
CA ASN A 174 -2.29 -8.10 -16.62
C ASN A 174 -1.36 -8.24 -17.83
N PHE A 175 -0.50 -7.26 -18.08
CA PHE A 175 0.48 -7.29 -19.17
C PHE A 175 1.88 -7.57 -18.62
N LEU A 176 2.52 -8.64 -19.08
CA LEU A 176 3.90 -8.99 -18.75
C LEU A 176 4.78 -8.74 -19.96
N LYS A 177 5.64 -7.72 -19.89
CA LYS A 177 6.64 -7.45 -20.93
C LYS A 177 7.96 -8.09 -20.53
N VAL A 178 8.49 -8.94 -21.41
CA VAL A 178 9.70 -9.72 -21.16
C VAL A 178 10.68 -9.45 -22.29
N VAL A 179 11.87 -8.98 -21.95
CA VAL A 179 12.96 -8.82 -22.91
C VAL A 179 13.86 -10.05 -22.80
N SER A 180 14.14 -10.71 -23.92
CA SER A 180 14.90 -11.97 -23.94
C SER A 180 16.30 -11.84 -23.34
N SER A 181 16.96 -10.69 -23.51
CA SER A 181 18.24 -10.38 -22.89
C SER A 181 18.21 -10.33 -21.35
N ALA A 182 17.03 -10.09 -20.74
CA ALA A 182 16.86 -10.09 -19.29
C ALA A 182 16.71 -11.51 -18.69
N ILE A 183 16.41 -12.51 -19.53
CA ILE A 183 16.22 -13.91 -19.08
C ILE A 183 17.53 -14.71 -19.10
N VAL A 184 18.49 -14.29 -19.93
CA VAL A 184 19.77 -14.99 -20.09
C VAL A 184 20.70 -14.64 -18.93
N ASP A 185 20.85 -15.59 -18.00
CA ASP A 185 21.81 -15.49 -16.90
C ASP A 185 23.07 -16.34 -17.17
N LYS A 186 24.18 -16.00 -16.51
CA LYS A 186 25.47 -16.70 -16.58
C LYS A 186 25.40 -18.11 -15.98
N TYR A 187 24.45 -18.36 -15.08
CA TYR A 187 24.33 -19.64 -14.39
C TYR A 187 23.42 -20.63 -15.14
N ILE A 188 23.92 -21.85 -15.32
CA ILE A 188 23.24 -22.92 -16.06
C ILE A 188 21.92 -23.28 -15.35
N GLY A 189 20.81 -23.16 -16.08
CA GLY A 189 19.48 -23.58 -15.62
C GLY A 189 18.67 -22.51 -14.87
N GLU A 190 19.24 -21.35 -14.60
CA GLU A 190 18.54 -20.22 -13.96
C GLU A 190 17.52 -19.59 -14.91
N SER A 191 17.90 -19.38 -16.17
CA SER A 191 17.00 -18.93 -17.24
C SER A 191 15.76 -19.83 -17.39
N ALA A 192 15.95 -21.15 -17.37
CA ALA A 192 14.85 -22.12 -17.43
C ALA A 192 13.97 -22.13 -16.17
N ARG A 193 14.51 -21.76 -15.00
CA ARG A 193 13.70 -21.57 -13.77
C ARG A 193 12.83 -20.33 -13.90
N MET A 194 13.42 -19.23 -14.35
CA MET A 194 12.76 -17.93 -14.51
C MET A 194 11.60 -17.99 -15.50
N ILE A 195 11.78 -18.64 -16.65
CA ILE A 195 10.70 -18.82 -17.65
C ILE A 195 9.52 -19.58 -17.02
N ARG A 196 9.79 -20.67 -16.29
CA ARG A 196 8.73 -21.44 -15.62
C ARG A 196 7.98 -20.61 -14.59
N GLU A 197 8.69 -19.78 -13.84
CA GLU A 197 8.12 -18.92 -12.82
C GLU A 197 7.24 -17.82 -13.42
N MET A 198 7.70 -17.18 -14.50
CA MET A 198 6.94 -16.19 -15.25
C MET A 198 5.62 -16.77 -15.79
N PHE A 199 5.64 -17.97 -16.40
CA PHE A 199 4.41 -18.62 -16.87
C PHE A 199 3.48 -19.03 -15.73
N ASN A 200 4.03 -19.44 -14.57
CA ASN A 200 3.22 -19.71 -13.38
C ASN A 200 2.57 -18.43 -12.84
N TYR A 201 3.32 -17.32 -12.80
CA TYR A 201 2.79 -16.01 -12.40
C TYR A 201 1.64 -15.55 -13.31
N ALA A 202 1.82 -15.67 -14.63
CA ALA A 202 0.79 -15.35 -15.62
C ALA A 202 -0.46 -16.23 -15.48
N ARG A 203 -0.29 -17.51 -15.10
CA ARG A 203 -1.41 -18.43 -14.82
C ARG A 203 -2.17 -18.05 -13.55
N ASP A 204 -1.47 -17.62 -12.51
CA ASP A 204 -2.09 -17.22 -11.25
C ASP A 204 -2.83 -15.87 -11.37
N HIS A 205 -2.42 -15.00 -12.31
CA HIS A 205 -3.00 -13.67 -12.56
C HIS A 205 -3.81 -13.60 -13.87
N GLN A 206 -4.56 -14.66 -14.20
CA GLN A 206 -5.45 -14.63 -15.37
C GLN A 206 -6.59 -13.61 -15.18
N PRO A 207 -6.97 -12.86 -16.25
CA PRO A 207 -6.44 -12.91 -17.61
C PRO A 207 -5.13 -12.12 -17.77
N CYS A 208 -4.12 -12.73 -18.41
CA CYS A 208 -2.79 -12.14 -18.58
C CYS A 208 -2.26 -12.33 -20.02
N ILE A 209 -1.53 -11.33 -20.52
CA ILE A 209 -0.82 -11.35 -21.80
C ILE A 209 0.68 -11.26 -21.53
N VAL A 210 1.43 -12.22 -22.08
CA VAL A 210 2.90 -12.22 -22.02
C VAL A 210 3.44 -11.80 -23.38
N PHE A 211 4.21 -10.72 -23.41
CA PHE A 211 4.89 -10.21 -24.59
C PHE A 211 6.39 -10.48 -24.46
N MET A 212 6.96 -11.20 -25.42
CA MET A 212 8.41 -11.48 -25.47
C MET A 212 9.02 -10.72 -26.64
N ASP A 213 10.03 -9.91 -26.34
CA ASP A 213 10.81 -9.14 -27.32
C ASP A 213 12.19 -9.78 -27.52
N GLU A 214 12.81 -9.58 -28.69
CA GLU A 214 14.17 -10.05 -29.04
C GLU A 214 14.37 -11.57 -28.87
N ILE A 215 13.38 -12.39 -29.28
CA ILE A 215 13.44 -13.85 -29.09
C ILE A 215 14.62 -14.53 -29.82
N ASP A 216 15.19 -13.86 -30.81
CA ASP A 216 16.39 -14.26 -31.53
C ASP A 216 17.61 -14.35 -30.61
N ALA A 217 17.68 -13.55 -29.55
CA ALA A 217 18.77 -13.60 -28.58
C ALA A 217 18.86 -14.92 -27.78
N ILE A 218 17.78 -15.70 -27.71
CA ILE A 218 17.74 -16.99 -26.99
C ILE A 218 18.00 -18.18 -27.95
N GLY A 219 17.92 -17.96 -29.27
CA GLY A 219 18.05 -19.00 -30.29
C GLY A 219 19.49 -19.37 -30.65
N ASP A 220 20.48 -18.55 -30.28
CA ASP A 220 21.86 -18.66 -30.75
C ASP A 220 22.75 -19.54 -29.84
N PHE A 221 22.19 -20.66 -29.35
CA PHE A 221 22.98 -21.73 -28.72
C PHE A 221 23.58 -22.64 -29.80
N SER A 222 24.55 -22.11 -30.55
CA SER A 222 25.48 -22.89 -31.38
C SER A 222 26.70 -23.35 -30.56
#